data_AF-A0A4E0RQF0-F1
#
_entry.id   AF-A0A4E0RQF0-F1
#
_cell.length_a   1.000
_cell.length_b   1.000
_cell.length_c   1.000
_cell.angle_alpha   90.00
_cell.angle_beta   90.00
_cell.angle_gamma   90.00
#
_symmetry.space_group_name_H-M   'P 1'
#
loop_
_entity.id
_entity.type
_entity.pdbx_description
1 polymer ?
#
loop_
_entity_poly.entity_id
_entity_poly.type
_entity_poly.pdbx_seq_one_letter_code
_entity_poly.pdbx_strand_id
1 'polypeptide(L)'
;MSRFMNSFTKLSIRVASSIPCSPFSTTANVCNRTTTYQNFVRVKFADVKQQNPSLTNAELLKKLGETYRQLSAGQKLEFQVPETPTVERLESGAWSEKQKSLMYAHRHGMPRKPPASGLNVYIQEKLSDLKGMSLNKVTLRLRDAVKDWNALSEDERKIYSAKATELKAEYEKELQSWATEHKLRFTKNLTVLTQRFYERERKSRGDHQPTTQLTSKMSPSPTKSKSASSSATQHS
;
A
#
# COMPACT_ATOMS: atom_id res chain seq x y z
N MET A 1 42.46 33.47 4.85
CA MET A 1 41.67 33.20 3.63
C MET A 1 41.18 31.75 3.68
N SER A 2 39.89 31.58 3.39
CA SER A 2 38.99 30.52 3.82
C SER A 2 39.38 29.08 3.46
N ARG A 3 39.21 28.17 4.43
CA ARG A 3 38.99 26.74 4.19
C ARG A 3 37.50 26.52 3.92
N PHE A 4 37.13 26.30 2.66
CA PHE A 4 35.79 25.81 2.30
C PHE A 4 35.86 24.30 2.16
N MET A 5 35.39 23.56 3.17
CA MET A 5 35.12 22.14 3.05
C MET A 5 33.74 21.96 2.42
N ASN A 6 33.72 21.45 1.19
CA ASN A 6 32.49 21.03 0.53
C ASN A 6 31.99 19.71 1.13
N SER A 7 30.81 19.79 1.71
CA SER A 7 30.04 18.69 2.28
C SER A 7 29.44 17.84 1.15
N PHE A 8 29.95 16.62 0.95
CA PHE A 8 29.31 15.62 0.09
C PHE A 8 28.33 14.79 0.92
N THR A 9 27.04 15.12 0.82
CA THR A 9 25.94 14.30 1.31
C THR A 9 25.89 12.97 0.56
N LYS A 10 26.21 11.86 1.24
CA LYS A 10 25.96 10.51 0.74
C LYS A 10 24.47 10.19 0.84
N LEU A 11 23.77 10.20 -0.29
CA LEU A 11 22.40 9.73 -0.42
C LEU A 11 22.41 8.20 -0.54
N SER A 12 22.07 7.48 0.54
CA SER A 12 21.92 6.02 0.51
C SER A 12 20.69 5.63 -0.30
N ILE A 13 20.92 5.06 -1.48
CA ILE A 13 19.91 4.40 -2.30
C ILE A 13 19.54 3.07 -1.63
N ARG A 14 18.31 2.97 -1.11
CA ARG A 14 17.74 1.72 -0.59
C ARG A 14 17.24 0.89 -1.78
N VAL A 15 18.02 -0.09 -2.21
CA VAL A 15 17.58 -1.06 -3.25
C VAL A 15 16.62 -2.05 -2.60
N ALA A 16 15.33 -1.91 -2.88
CA ALA A 16 14.32 -2.90 -2.52
C ALA A 16 14.33 -4.03 -3.57
N SER A 17 15.01 -5.14 -3.28
CA SER A 17 14.91 -6.36 -4.09
C SER A 17 13.75 -7.22 -3.59
N SER A 18 12.54 -6.96 -4.11
CA SER A 18 11.40 -7.88 -3.98
C SER A 18 11.45 -8.93 -5.08
N ILE A 19 11.68 -10.18 -4.71
CA ILE A 19 11.53 -11.35 -5.61
C ILE A 19 10.03 -11.60 -5.81
N PRO A 20 9.49 -11.67 -7.04
CA PRO A 20 8.10 -12.03 -7.28
C PRO A 20 7.91 -13.56 -7.20
N CYS A 21 7.04 -14.03 -6.29
CA CYS A 21 6.61 -15.43 -6.25
C CYS A 21 5.47 -15.69 -7.26
N SER A 22 5.56 -16.84 -7.94
CA SER A 22 4.60 -17.38 -8.91
C SER A 22 3.24 -17.73 -8.27
N PRO A 23 2.09 -17.57 -8.99
CA PRO A 23 0.75 -17.73 -8.41
C PRO A 23 0.16 -19.13 -8.66
N PHE A 24 0.92 -20.21 -8.50
CA PHE A 24 0.38 -21.56 -8.68
C PHE A 24 0.77 -22.49 -7.53
N SER A 25 0.00 -22.42 -6.44
CA SER A 25 -0.28 -23.55 -5.54
C SER A 25 -1.38 -23.17 -4.53
N THR A 26 -2.49 -23.90 -4.59
CA THR A 26 -3.62 -23.83 -3.65
C THR A 26 -3.23 -24.47 -2.30
N THR A 27 -2.40 -23.77 -1.53
CA THR A 27 -2.21 -23.97 -0.07
C THR A 27 -1.91 -22.61 0.56
N ALA A 28 -2.88 -21.71 0.51
CA ALA A 28 -2.76 -20.38 1.08
C ALA A 28 -2.69 -20.47 2.62
N ASN A 29 -1.46 -20.52 3.18
CA ASN A 29 -1.02 -19.75 4.36
C ASN A 29 0.32 -20.20 5.00
N VAL A 30 1.08 -21.14 4.43
CA VAL A 30 2.39 -21.54 5.00
C VAL A 30 3.59 -20.74 4.42
N CYS A 31 3.40 -20.06 3.29
CA CYS A 31 4.51 -19.49 2.51
C CYS A 31 5.18 -18.22 3.09
N ASN A 32 4.73 -17.73 4.25
CA ASN A 32 5.28 -16.52 4.87
C ASN A 32 6.01 -16.79 6.19
N ARG A 33 6.37 -18.04 6.53
CA ARG A 33 7.24 -18.28 7.70
C ARG A 33 8.69 -18.07 7.28
N THR A 34 9.32 -16.97 7.72
CA THR A 34 10.78 -16.81 7.57
C THR A 34 11.46 -17.83 8.46
N THR A 35 12.17 -18.78 7.86
CA THR A 35 12.92 -19.80 8.62
C THR A 35 14.17 -19.19 9.26
N THR A 36 14.69 -19.82 10.31
CA THR A 36 15.97 -19.44 10.96
C THR A 36 17.10 -19.28 9.93
N TYR A 37 17.17 -20.17 8.93
CA TYR A 37 18.12 -20.08 7.84
C TYR A 37 17.89 -18.86 6.93
N GLN A 38 16.64 -18.57 6.57
CA GLN A 38 16.32 -17.40 5.75
C GLN A 38 16.65 -16.08 6.48
N ASN A 39 16.49 -16.04 7.80
CA ASN A 39 16.89 -14.90 8.62
C ASN A 39 18.41 -14.75 8.65
N PHE A 40 19.14 -15.85 8.85
CA PHE A 40 20.60 -15.89 8.78
C PHE A 40 21.12 -15.39 7.43
N VAL A 41 20.58 -15.89 6.32
CA VAL A 41 20.94 -15.43 4.97
C VAL A 41 20.68 -13.94 4.84
N ARG A 42 19.52 -13.43 5.27
CA ARG A 42 19.22 -11.99 5.19
C ARG A 42 20.23 -11.11 5.92
N VAL A 43 20.65 -11.52 7.13
CA VAL A 43 21.60 -10.75 7.96
C VAL A 43 23.01 -10.81 7.37
N LYS A 44 23.48 -12.00 6.97
CA LYS A 44 24.87 -12.22 6.58
C LYS A 44 25.15 -12.04 5.08
N PHE A 45 24.12 -11.96 4.24
CA PHE A 45 24.32 -11.85 2.79
C PHE A 45 25.05 -10.57 2.38
N ALA A 46 24.78 -9.44 3.03
CA ALA A 46 25.48 -8.18 2.74
C ALA A 46 26.97 -8.28 3.08
N ASP A 47 27.31 -8.81 4.25
CA ASP A 47 28.69 -8.99 4.70
C ASP A 47 29.47 -9.93 3.77
N VAL A 48 28.86 -11.07 3.41
CA VAL A 48 29.49 -12.07 2.54
C VAL A 48 29.65 -11.54 1.10
N LYS A 49 28.74 -10.69 0.63
CA LYS A 49 28.85 -10.00 -0.67
C LYS A 49 29.96 -8.93 -0.67
N GLN A 50 30.13 -8.20 0.43
CA GLN A 50 31.21 -7.21 0.57
C GLN A 50 32.59 -7.88 0.63
N GLN A 51 32.69 -9.03 1.29
CA GLN A 51 33.92 -9.80 1.38
C GLN A 51 34.26 -10.56 0.08
N ASN A 52 33.28 -10.83 -0.76
CA ASN A 52 33.45 -11.59 -2.01
C ASN A 52 32.74 -10.89 -3.17
N PRO A 53 33.19 -9.69 -3.59
CA PRO A 53 32.54 -8.92 -4.64
C PRO A 53 32.68 -9.53 -6.04
N SER A 54 33.59 -10.50 -6.22
CA SER A 54 33.85 -11.20 -7.49
C SER A 54 33.02 -12.49 -7.69
N LEU A 55 32.39 -13.01 -6.63
CA LEU A 55 31.62 -14.26 -6.70
C LEU A 55 30.18 -14.02 -7.13
N THR A 56 29.60 -15.00 -7.82
CA THR A 56 28.20 -14.96 -8.24
C THR A 56 27.25 -15.14 -7.04
N ASN A 57 26.04 -14.58 -7.13
CA ASN A 57 25.04 -14.71 -6.05
C ASN A 57 24.76 -16.18 -5.68
N ALA A 58 24.84 -17.11 -6.63
CA ALA A 58 24.66 -18.54 -6.39
C ALA A 58 25.78 -19.12 -5.51
N GLU A 59 27.03 -18.73 -5.74
CA GLU A 59 28.18 -19.15 -4.93
C GLU A 59 28.13 -18.52 -3.53
N LEU A 60 27.68 -17.27 -3.42
CA LEU A 60 27.46 -16.61 -2.12
C LEU A 60 26.40 -17.36 -1.30
N LEU A 61 25.28 -17.76 -1.92
CA LEU A 61 24.25 -18.55 -1.26
C LEU A 61 24.76 -19.93 -0.84
N LYS A 62 25.60 -20.57 -1.66
CA LYS A 62 26.22 -21.86 -1.32
C LYS A 62 27.15 -21.74 -0.11
N LYS A 63 28.01 -20.72 -0.09
CA LYS A 63 28.91 -20.40 1.03
C LYS A 63 28.13 -20.06 2.31
N LEU A 64 27.02 -19.33 2.19
CA LEU A 64 26.09 -19.08 3.32
C LEU A 64 25.43 -20.37 3.83
N GLY A 65 25.05 -21.29 2.94
CA GLY A 65 24.52 -22.60 3.32
C GLY A 65 25.54 -23.50 4.02
N GLU A 66 26.81 -23.43 3.62
CA GLU A 66 27.91 -24.17 4.27
C GLU A 66 28.24 -23.59 5.65
N THR A 67 28.37 -22.26 5.74
CA THR A 67 28.59 -21.57 7.04
C THR A 67 27.43 -21.82 8.01
N TYR A 68 26.17 -21.77 7.56
CA TYR A 68 25.02 -22.08 8.41
C TYR A 68 25.03 -23.52 8.93
N ARG A 69 25.47 -24.50 8.12
CA ARG A 69 25.60 -25.89 8.56
C ARG A 69 26.67 -26.05 9.64
N GLN A 70 27.78 -25.33 9.52
CA GLN A 70 28.89 -25.32 10.47
C GLN A 70 28.61 -24.59 11.80
N LEU A 71 27.60 -23.71 11.85
CA LEU A 71 27.21 -23.03 13.09
C LEU A 71 26.75 -24.03 14.17
N SER A 72 27.13 -23.76 15.42
CA SER A 72 26.66 -24.53 16.57
C SER A 72 25.17 -24.32 16.82
N ALA A 73 24.54 -25.23 17.58
CA ALA A 73 23.13 -25.11 17.95
C ALA A 73 22.82 -23.80 18.70
N GLY A 74 23.75 -23.32 19.54
CA GLY A 74 23.61 -22.05 20.26
C GLY A 74 23.66 -20.83 19.35
N GLN A 75 24.53 -20.82 18.35
CA GLN A 75 24.60 -19.72 17.37
C GLN A 75 23.38 -19.71 16.43
N LYS A 76 22.84 -20.88 16.10
CA LYS A 76 21.59 -20.99 15.34
C LYS A 76 20.39 -20.42 16.12
N LEU A 77 20.42 -20.51 17.45
CA LEU A 77 19.41 -19.95 18.33
C LEU A 77 19.35 -18.42 18.27
N GLU A 78 20.50 -17.75 18.06
CA GLU A 78 20.59 -16.29 17.90
C GLU A 78 19.83 -15.79 16.66
N PHE A 79 19.78 -16.62 15.61
CA PHE A 79 19.04 -16.31 14.38
C PHE A 79 17.60 -16.83 14.40
N GLN A 80 17.21 -17.51 15.47
CA GLN A 80 15.86 -18.02 15.63
C GLN A 80 14.93 -16.84 15.85
N VAL A 81 14.07 -16.60 14.86
CA VAL A 81 13.03 -15.60 14.99
C VAL A 81 12.11 -16.07 16.13
N PRO A 82 11.88 -15.27 17.18
CA PRO A 82 10.93 -15.63 18.22
C PRO A 82 9.62 -16.02 17.55
N GLU A 83 8.97 -17.06 18.04
CA GLU A 83 7.58 -17.37 17.68
C GLU A 83 6.69 -16.27 18.29
N THR A 84 6.88 -15.01 17.89
CA THR A 84 5.86 -14.01 18.15
C THR A 84 4.60 -14.52 17.48
N PRO A 85 3.48 -14.61 18.22
CA PRO A 85 2.24 -15.03 17.64
C PRO A 85 1.99 -14.07 16.48
N THR A 86 1.92 -14.67 15.31
CA THR A 86 1.38 -14.22 14.03
C THR A 86 0.67 -12.87 13.94
N VAL A 87 0.10 -12.27 14.97
CA VAL A 87 -0.68 -11.03 14.96
C VAL A 87 0.01 -9.87 14.20
N GLU A 88 1.22 -9.44 14.57
CA GLU A 88 1.91 -8.33 13.86
C GLU A 88 2.35 -8.68 12.41
N ARG A 89 2.62 -9.97 12.13
CA ARG A 89 3.03 -10.42 10.79
C ARG A 89 1.84 -10.70 9.88
N LEU A 90 0.74 -11.17 10.45
CA LEU A 90 -0.54 -11.31 9.79
C LEU A 90 -1.09 -9.93 9.48
N GLU A 91 -0.82 -8.91 10.29
CA GLU A 91 -1.13 -7.50 9.98
C GLU A 91 -0.32 -6.95 8.80
N SER A 92 0.94 -7.36 8.63
CA SER A 92 1.76 -6.97 7.47
C SER A 92 1.45 -7.78 6.19
N GLY A 93 0.80 -8.94 6.31
CA GLY A 93 0.16 -9.67 5.21
C GLY A 93 -1.34 -9.36 5.03
N ALA A 94 -1.96 -8.70 6.01
CA ALA A 94 -3.34 -8.30 5.97
C ALA A 94 -3.41 -6.99 5.21
N TRP A 95 -4.05 -7.06 4.04
CA TRP A 95 -4.54 -5.88 3.35
C TRP A 95 -5.18 -4.91 4.36
N SER A 96 -4.80 -3.64 4.30
CA SER A 96 -5.47 -2.60 5.08
C SER A 96 -6.99 -2.67 4.85
N GLU A 97 -7.80 -2.25 5.81
CA GLU A 97 -9.27 -2.28 5.66
C GLU A 97 -9.74 -1.51 4.41
N LYS A 98 -9.00 -0.45 4.07
CA LYS A 98 -9.14 0.27 2.80
C LYS A 98 -8.89 -0.61 1.58
N GLN A 99 -7.80 -1.38 1.56
CA GLN A 99 -7.51 -2.30 0.45
C GLN A 99 -8.53 -3.44 0.38
N LYS A 100 -8.94 -4.00 1.53
CA LYS A 100 -9.97 -5.04 1.61
C LYS A 100 -11.30 -4.56 1.04
N SER A 101 -11.80 -3.41 1.48
CA SER A 101 -13.06 -2.84 1.00
C SER A 101 -13.01 -2.50 -0.50
N LEU A 102 -11.88 -1.95 -0.98
CA LEU A 102 -11.69 -1.65 -2.40
C LEU A 102 -11.64 -2.92 -3.26
N MET A 103 -10.87 -3.94 -2.85
CA MET A 103 -10.82 -5.22 -3.57
C MET A 103 -12.18 -5.90 -3.61
N TYR A 104 -12.91 -5.86 -2.49
CA TYR A 104 -14.26 -6.39 -2.40
C TYR A 104 -15.19 -5.66 -3.37
N ALA A 105 -15.21 -4.33 -3.36
CA ALA A 105 -16.02 -3.55 -4.29
C ALA A 105 -15.70 -3.88 -5.76
N HIS A 106 -14.42 -3.99 -6.14
CA HIS A 106 -14.03 -4.40 -7.50
C HIS A 106 -14.49 -5.81 -7.88
N ARG A 107 -14.51 -6.75 -6.93
CA ARG A 107 -15.07 -8.10 -7.15
C ARG A 107 -16.59 -8.04 -7.38
N HIS A 108 -17.25 -7.03 -6.84
CA HIS A 108 -18.69 -6.79 -6.95
C HIS A 108 -19.04 -5.74 -8.03
N GLY A 109 -18.30 -5.74 -9.14
CA GLY A 109 -18.66 -4.95 -10.32
C GLY A 109 -18.31 -3.47 -10.25
N MET A 110 -17.63 -3.01 -9.20
CA MET A 110 -17.23 -1.62 -9.09
C MET A 110 -16.24 -1.23 -10.20
N PRO A 111 -16.51 -0.17 -10.98
CA PRO A 111 -15.66 0.24 -12.10
C PRO A 111 -14.25 0.62 -11.62
N ARG A 112 -13.25 0.41 -12.48
CA ARG A 112 -11.85 0.74 -12.21
C ARG A 112 -11.54 2.16 -12.66
N LYS A 113 -10.67 2.83 -11.89
CA LYS A 113 -10.30 4.21 -12.18
C LYS A 113 -9.55 4.29 -13.52
N PRO A 114 -9.97 5.16 -14.46
CA PRO A 114 -9.31 5.33 -15.74
C PRO A 114 -7.98 6.08 -15.58
N PRO A 115 -7.14 6.09 -16.62
CA PRO A 115 -5.96 6.94 -16.69
C PRO A 115 -6.28 8.41 -16.41
N ALA A 116 -5.63 8.98 -15.39
CA ALA A 116 -5.94 10.33 -14.91
C ALA A 116 -5.31 11.47 -15.73
N SER A 117 -4.43 11.16 -16.69
CA SER A 117 -3.66 12.14 -17.46
C SER A 117 -3.55 11.69 -18.93
N GLY A 118 -3.47 12.66 -19.85
CA GLY A 118 -3.26 12.39 -21.27
C GLY A 118 -2.03 11.54 -21.57
N LEU A 119 -0.95 11.71 -20.80
CA LEU A 119 0.24 10.84 -20.90
C LEU A 119 -0.10 9.38 -20.58
N ASN A 120 -0.90 9.12 -19.55
CA ASN A 120 -1.26 7.76 -19.17
C ASN A 120 -2.22 7.13 -20.20
N VAL A 121 -3.09 7.93 -20.82
CA VAL A 121 -3.90 7.50 -21.97
C VAL A 121 -3.00 7.12 -23.15
N TYR A 122 -2.02 7.97 -23.48
CA TYR A 122 -1.04 7.70 -24.53
C TYR A 122 -0.24 6.43 -24.26
N ILE A 123 0.28 6.26 -23.05
CA ILE A 123 1.01 5.05 -22.63
C ILE A 123 0.11 3.81 -22.78
N GLN A 124 -1.14 3.86 -22.31
CA GLN A 124 -2.06 2.73 -22.42
C GLN A 124 -2.34 2.36 -23.89
N GLU A 125 -2.49 3.35 -24.77
CA GLU A 125 -2.73 3.14 -26.20
C GLU A 125 -1.49 2.59 -26.92
N LYS A 126 -0.30 3.11 -26.61
CA LYS A 126 0.96 2.68 -27.25
C LYS A 126 1.51 1.36 -26.73
N LEU A 127 1.12 0.98 -25.51
CA LEU A 127 1.65 -0.19 -24.81
C LEU A 127 0.58 -1.27 -24.56
N SER A 128 -0.48 -1.30 -25.36
CA SER A 128 -1.54 -2.31 -25.26
C SER A 128 -1.05 -3.74 -25.61
N ASP A 129 0.07 -3.85 -26.32
CA ASP A 129 0.68 -5.09 -26.81
C ASP A 129 1.70 -5.74 -25.85
N LEU A 130 1.90 -5.17 -24.65
CA LEU A 130 2.93 -5.62 -23.72
C LEU A 130 2.69 -7.00 -23.06
N LYS A 131 1.56 -7.64 -23.31
CA LYS A 131 1.18 -8.89 -22.65
C LYS A 131 2.18 -10.01 -22.99
N GLY A 132 2.82 -10.58 -21.96
CA GLY A 132 3.78 -11.68 -22.10
C GLY A 132 5.23 -11.25 -22.35
N MET A 133 5.54 -9.95 -22.36
CA MET A 133 6.92 -9.47 -22.42
C MET A 133 7.61 -9.53 -21.05
N SER A 134 8.95 -9.63 -21.05
CA SER A 134 9.73 -9.54 -19.82
C SER A 134 9.66 -8.14 -19.20
N LEU A 135 9.77 -8.05 -17.87
CA LEU A 135 9.68 -6.77 -17.14
C LEU A 135 10.71 -5.73 -17.64
N ASN A 136 11.91 -6.19 -18.02
CA ASN A 136 12.95 -5.32 -18.57
C ASN A 136 12.50 -4.69 -19.90
N LYS A 137 11.86 -5.49 -20.78
CA LYS A 137 11.37 -5.01 -22.08
C LYS A 137 10.20 -4.03 -21.91
N VAL A 138 9.29 -4.31 -20.97
CA VAL A 138 8.20 -3.39 -20.59
C VAL A 138 8.74 -2.06 -20.10
N THR A 139 9.76 -2.10 -19.22
CA THR A 139 10.40 -0.88 -18.69
C THR A 139 11.03 -0.03 -19.79
N LEU A 140 11.71 -0.66 -20.74
CA LEU A 140 12.29 0.05 -21.88
C LEU A 140 11.22 0.70 -22.74
N ARG A 141 10.15 -0.04 -23.08
CA ARG A 141 9.03 0.48 -23.87
C ARG A 141 8.30 1.64 -23.16
N LEU A 142 8.13 1.57 -21.85
CA LEU A 142 7.57 2.67 -21.06
C LEU A 142 8.46 3.92 -21.12
N ARG A 143 9.78 3.75 -20.96
CA ARG A 143 10.73 4.85 -21.07
C ARG A 143 10.67 5.50 -22.44
N ASP A 144 10.62 4.70 -23.49
CA ASP A 144 10.57 5.19 -24.86
C ASP A 144 9.24 5.92 -25.14
N ALA A 145 8.10 5.39 -24.66
CA ALA A 145 6.80 6.06 -24.75
C ALA A 145 6.79 7.45 -24.06
N VAL A 146 7.45 7.59 -22.90
CA VAL A 146 7.56 8.89 -22.22
C VAL A 146 8.43 9.87 -23.02
N LYS A 147 9.50 9.39 -23.68
CA LYS A 147 10.30 10.23 -24.57
C LYS A 147 9.48 10.71 -25.77
N ASP A 148 8.75 9.81 -26.40
CA ASP A 148 7.89 10.12 -27.54
C ASP A 148 6.83 11.17 -27.15
N TRP A 149 6.19 11.01 -26.00
CA TRP A 149 5.22 11.98 -25.48
C TRP A 149 5.80 13.40 -25.32
N ASN A 150 7.05 13.50 -24.86
CA ASN A 150 7.70 14.80 -24.71
C ASN A 150 8.09 15.44 -26.06
N ALA A 151 8.24 14.62 -27.11
CA ALA A 151 8.50 15.06 -28.47
C ALA A 151 7.21 15.42 -29.25
N LEU A 152 6.03 15.01 -28.77
CA LEU A 152 4.74 15.37 -29.40
C LEU A 152 4.47 16.87 -29.34
N SER A 153 3.72 17.34 -30.33
CA SER A 153 3.24 18.71 -30.38
C SER A 153 2.25 19.01 -29.24
N GLU A 154 2.04 20.29 -28.93
CA GLU A 154 1.06 20.69 -27.92
C GLU A 154 -0.37 20.29 -28.31
N ASP A 155 -0.70 20.37 -29.60
CA ASP A 155 -2.04 20.05 -30.11
C ASP A 155 -2.36 18.56 -29.98
N GLU A 156 -1.41 17.68 -30.28
CA GLU A 156 -1.57 16.24 -30.04
C GLU A 156 -1.74 15.94 -28.55
N ARG A 157 -0.94 16.59 -27.68
CA ARG A 157 -1.07 16.42 -26.23
C ARG A 157 -2.42 16.91 -25.71
N LYS A 158 -3.00 17.97 -26.29
CA LYS A 158 -4.36 18.45 -25.98
C LYS A 158 -5.42 17.41 -26.33
N ILE A 159 -5.29 16.71 -27.46
CA ILE A 159 -6.21 15.61 -27.83
C ILE A 159 -6.21 14.52 -26.76
N TYR A 160 -5.04 14.07 -26.31
CA TYR A 160 -4.96 13.06 -25.25
C TYR A 160 -5.45 13.58 -23.89
N SER A 161 -5.23 14.87 -23.59
CA SER A 161 -5.80 15.51 -22.40
C SER A 161 -7.33 15.48 -22.43
N ALA A 162 -7.94 15.83 -23.57
CA ALA A 162 -9.38 15.76 -23.78
C ALA A 162 -9.91 14.32 -23.61
N LYS A 163 -9.27 13.33 -24.23
CA LYS A 163 -9.57 11.90 -24.02
C LYS A 163 -9.55 11.50 -22.54
N ALA A 164 -8.53 11.94 -21.78
CA ALA A 164 -8.44 11.64 -20.36
C ALA A 164 -9.59 12.27 -19.55
N THR A 165 -10.03 13.48 -19.93
CA THR A 165 -11.17 14.15 -19.28
C THR A 165 -12.49 13.44 -19.57
N GLU A 166 -12.69 12.95 -20.79
CA GLU A 166 -13.87 12.20 -21.20
C GLU A 166 -13.96 10.86 -20.47
N LEU A 167 -12.87 10.08 -20.45
CA LEU A 167 -12.81 8.81 -19.71
C LEU A 167 -13.09 9.00 -18.23
N LYS A 168 -12.60 10.10 -17.63
CA LYS A 168 -12.89 10.43 -16.24
C LYS A 168 -14.38 10.74 -16.04
N ALA A 169 -15.01 11.47 -16.95
CA ALA A 169 -16.42 11.80 -16.87
C ALA A 169 -17.31 10.55 -17.03
N GLU A 170 -16.96 9.65 -17.96
CA GLU A 170 -17.62 8.36 -18.14
C GLU A 170 -17.49 7.48 -16.89
N TYR A 171 -16.30 7.37 -16.33
CA TYR A 171 -16.06 6.66 -15.08
C TYR A 171 -16.88 7.23 -13.91
N GLU A 172 -17.02 8.56 -13.80
CA GLU A 172 -17.85 9.17 -12.75
C GLU A 172 -19.34 8.79 -12.91
N LYS A 173 -19.84 8.68 -14.15
CA LYS A 173 -21.21 8.23 -14.43
C LYS A 173 -21.41 6.75 -14.08
N GLU A 174 -20.49 5.88 -14.49
CA GLU A 174 -20.52 4.44 -14.13
C GLU A 174 -20.42 4.24 -12.61
N LEU A 175 -19.59 5.04 -11.95
CA LEU A 175 -19.45 4.97 -10.50
C LEU A 175 -20.74 5.41 -9.79
N GLN A 176 -21.45 6.39 -10.35
CA GLN A 176 -22.72 6.85 -9.82
C GLN A 176 -23.84 5.85 -10.07
N SER A 177 -23.90 5.20 -11.24
CA SER A 177 -24.86 4.13 -11.50
C SER A 177 -24.63 2.94 -10.58
N TRP A 178 -23.38 2.50 -10.42
CA TRP A 178 -22.99 1.44 -9.49
C TRP A 178 -23.37 1.78 -8.03
N ALA A 179 -23.11 3.02 -7.59
CA ALA A 179 -23.53 3.46 -6.26
C ALA A 179 -25.05 3.39 -6.08
N THR A 180 -25.81 3.78 -7.11
CA THR A 180 -27.28 3.76 -7.10
C THR A 180 -27.83 2.34 -7.08
N GLU A 181 -27.27 1.44 -7.90
CA GLU A 181 -27.58 0.01 -7.95
C GLU A 181 -27.43 -0.64 -6.56
N HIS A 182 -26.34 -0.32 -5.86
CA HIS A 182 -26.07 -0.81 -4.50
C HIS A 182 -26.74 0.03 -3.40
N LYS A 183 -27.66 0.95 -3.74
CA LYS A 183 -28.41 1.82 -2.81
C LYS A 183 -27.50 2.66 -1.90
N LEU A 184 -26.33 3.06 -2.39
CA LEU A 184 -25.34 3.87 -1.69
C LEU A 184 -25.52 5.36 -2.03
N ARG A 185 -25.28 6.23 -1.05
CA ARG A 185 -25.13 7.66 -1.33
C ARG A 185 -23.81 7.88 -2.07
N PHE A 186 -23.90 8.29 -3.33
CA PHE A 186 -22.76 8.60 -4.18
C PHE A 186 -21.83 9.63 -3.50
N THR A 187 -20.52 9.37 -3.64
CA THR A 187 -19.46 10.28 -3.23
C THR A 187 -18.27 10.11 -4.16
N LYS A 188 -17.61 11.21 -4.51
CA LYS A 188 -16.38 11.18 -5.31
C LYS A 188 -15.19 10.59 -4.53
N ASN A 189 -15.30 10.48 -3.20
CA ASN A 189 -14.28 9.83 -2.38
C ASN A 189 -14.45 8.30 -2.41
N LEU A 190 -13.61 7.67 -3.24
CA LEU A 190 -13.57 6.22 -3.43
C LEU A 190 -13.49 5.44 -2.11
N THR A 191 -12.65 5.89 -1.17
CA THR A 191 -12.44 5.19 0.12
C THR A 191 -13.73 5.13 0.92
N VAL A 192 -14.47 6.23 0.98
CA VAL A 192 -15.73 6.32 1.71
C VAL A 192 -16.81 5.48 1.02
N LEU A 193 -16.83 5.49 -0.32
CA LEU A 193 -17.81 4.70 -1.08
C LEU A 193 -17.58 3.20 -0.91
N THR A 194 -16.33 2.73 -1.02
CA THR A 194 -15.98 1.31 -0.86
C THR A 194 -16.18 0.84 0.57
N GLN A 195 -15.86 1.67 1.55
CA GLN A 195 -16.09 1.37 2.95
C GLN A 195 -17.59 1.21 3.26
N ARG A 196 -18.43 2.16 2.82
CA ARG A 196 -19.90 2.06 2.99
C ARG A 196 -20.48 0.82 2.35
N PHE A 197 -20.01 0.47 1.15
CA PHE A 197 -20.40 -0.76 0.46
C PHE A 197 -20.02 -1.99 1.29
N TYR A 198 -18.75 -2.07 1.70
CA TYR A 198 -18.22 -3.18 2.46
C TYR A 198 -18.93 -3.39 3.80
N GLU A 199 -19.15 -2.31 4.57
CA GLU A 199 -19.87 -2.36 5.84
C GLU A 199 -21.32 -2.81 5.69
N ARG A 200 -22.00 -2.38 4.62
CA ARG A 200 -23.37 -2.81 4.33
C ARG A 200 -23.45 -4.30 4.07
N GLU A 201 -22.59 -4.82 3.19
CA GLU A 201 -22.56 -6.25 2.86
C GLU A 201 -22.16 -7.10 4.06
N ARG A 202 -21.30 -6.57 4.94
CA ARG A 202 -20.90 -7.25 6.17
C ARG A 202 -22.03 -7.29 7.20
N LYS A 203 -22.79 -6.20 7.36
CA LYS A 203 -23.99 -6.16 8.19
C LYS A 203 -25.06 -7.13 7.69
N SER A 204 -25.26 -7.23 6.38
CA SER A 204 -26.19 -8.20 5.77
C SER A 204 -25.81 -9.67 6.04
N ARG A 205 -24.52 -9.96 6.30
CA ARG A 205 -24.01 -11.31 6.62
C ARG A 205 -24.06 -11.66 8.11
N GLY A 206 -24.51 -10.75 8.98
CA GLY A 206 -24.58 -10.97 10.43
C GLY A 206 -23.23 -10.84 11.16
N ASP A 207 -22.20 -10.35 10.49
CA ASP A 207 -20.84 -10.25 11.05
C ASP A 207 -20.70 -8.89 11.76
N HIS A 208 -21.05 -8.82 13.04
CA HIS A 208 -20.99 -7.61 13.85
C HIS A 208 -19.58 -7.40 14.42
N GLN A 209 -18.79 -6.55 13.77
CA GLN A 209 -17.63 -5.94 14.42
C GLN A 209 -18.13 -4.80 15.33
N PRO A 210 -17.71 -4.73 16.61
CA PRO A 210 -18.03 -3.58 17.44
C PRO A 210 -17.34 -2.36 16.83
N THR A 211 -18.15 -1.44 16.29
CA THR A 211 -17.68 -0.11 15.89
C THR A 211 -17.17 0.56 17.16
N THR A 212 -15.86 0.80 17.22
CA THR A 212 -15.24 1.70 18.20
C THR A 212 -15.89 3.06 18.00
N GLN A 213 -16.93 3.34 18.79
CA GLN A 213 -17.48 4.66 18.91
C GLN A 213 -16.36 5.54 19.47
N LEU A 214 -15.86 6.46 18.65
CA LEU A 214 -15.23 7.67 19.16
C LEU A 214 -16.28 8.32 20.06
N THR A 215 -16.07 8.16 21.36
CA THR A 215 -16.92 8.68 22.41
C THR A 215 -16.81 10.20 22.42
N SER A 216 -17.73 10.90 21.76
CA SER A 216 -18.13 12.23 22.23
C SER A 216 -19.26 12.05 23.25
N LYS A 217 -18.93 11.41 24.39
CA LYS A 217 -19.76 11.50 25.60
C LYS A 217 -19.50 12.88 26.20
N MET A 218 -20.22 13.90 25.75
CA MET A 218 -20.56 15.00 26.63
C MET A 218 -21.75 14.54 27.46
N SER A 219 -21.48 14.20 28.72
CA SER A 219 -22.51 14.12 29.74
C SER A 219 -22.00 14.79 31.01
N PRO A 220 -22.93 15.37 31.78
CA PRO A 220 -22.69 16.52 32.62
C PRO A 220 -22.13 16.09 33.97
N SER A 221 -21.40 16.99 34.63
CA SER A 221 -21.05 16.82 36.04
C SER A 221 -21.45 18.05 36.88
N PRO A 222 -21.87 17.83 38.14
CA PRO A 222 -22.62 18.80 38.93
C PRO A 222 -21.83 19.39 40.11
N THR A 223 -22.32 20.54 40.60
CA THR A 223 -22.21 21.08 41.98
C THR A 223 -20.83 21.59 42.44
N LYS A 224 -20.68 22.68 43.21
CA LYS A 224 -21.51 23.17 44.32
C LYS A 224 -21.14 24.62 44.74
N SER A 225 -22.17 25.43 44.99
CA SER A 225 -22.41 26.36 46.13
C SER A 225 -21.35 27.36 46.65
N LYS A 226 -21.76 28.63 46.72
CA LYS A 226 -21.89 29.54 47.89
C LYS A 226 -21.88 30.99 47.37
N SER A 227 -22.59 32.00 47.86
CA SER A 227 -23.64 32.19 48.88
C SER A 227 -23.99 33.68 48.86
N ALA A 228 -25.29 34.00 49.02
CA ALA A 228 -25.86 35.21 49.63
C ALA A 228 -25.43 36.61 49.13
N SER A 229 -26.41 37.37 48.62
CA SER A 229 -26.77 38.63 49.28
C SER A 229 -28.22 39.00 48.96
N SER A 230 -28.96 39.30 50.03
CA SER A 230 -30.34 39.75 50.08
C SER A 230 -30.48 41.21 49.68
N SER A 231 -31.58 41.58 49.04
CA SER A 231 -32.31 42.83 49.35
C SER A 231 -33.68 42.78 48.69
N ALA A 232 -34.68 42.43 49.50
CA ALA A 232 -36.08 42.72 49.22
C ALA A 232 -36.49 43.89 50.12
N THR A 233 -36.94 44.94 49.45
CA THR A 233 -37.55 46.18 49.95
C THR A 233 -38.78 45.90 50.82
N GLN A 234 -38.88 46.57 51.96
CA GLN A 234 -40.13 46.69 52.72
C GLN A 234 -40.84 48.02 52.37
N HIS A 235 -42.10 47.86 51.96
CA HIS A 235 -43.29 48.71 52.16
C HIS A 235 -43.14 50.21 52.44
N SER A 236 -43.71 51.03 51.55
CA SER A 236 -45.00 51.72 51.74
C SER A 236 -45.54 52.23 50.41
#